data_AF-A0AAP0LVN7-F1
#
_entry.id   AF-A0AAP0LVN7-F1
#
_cell.length_a   1.000
_cell.length_b   1.000
_cell.length_c   1.000
_cell.angle_alpha   90.00
_cell.angle_beta   90.00
_cell.angle_gamma   90.00
#
_symmetry.space_group_name_H-M   'P 1'
#
loop_
_entity.id
_entity.type
_entity.pdbx_description
1 polymer ?
#
loop_
_entity_poly.entity_id
_entity_poly.type
_entity_poly.pdbx_seq_one_letter_code
_entity_poly.pdbx_strand_id
1 'polypeptide(L)'
;MATSVHEPEETLAARIIAQLIVMGSGIMARAVVQAYRQALANASKSGVAQETVQNIRRASKMMAEPEARQILGVTEQSSWEEILKKYDNLFEQNAKNGSFYLQSKVHRAKECLETVYQKKHQGTEDS
;
A
#
# COMPACT_ATOMS: atom_id res chain seq x y z
N MET A 1 -20.64 23.83 -65.88
CA MET A 1 -20.11 22.89 -64.88
C MET A 1 -18.84 23.49 -64.31
N ALA A 2 -18.88 23.93 -63.05
CA ALA A 2 -17.77 24.58 -62.38
C ALA A 2 -16.96 23.53 -61.61
N THR A 3 -15.67 23.42 -61.90
CA THR A 3 -14.71 22.70 -61.04
C THR A 3 -13.64 23.70 -60.62
N SER A 4 -13.85 24.29 -59.43
CA SER A 4 -12.90 25.18 -58.77
C SER A 4 -11.79 24.31 -58.18
N VAL A 5 -10.58 24.43 -58.72
CA VAL A 5 -9.37 23.80 -58.18
C VAL A 5 -8.86 24.71 -57.06
N HIS A 6 -8.88 24.22 -55.82
CA HIS A 6 -8.45 24.95 -54.62
C HIS A 6 -6.95 24.74 -54.36
N GLU A 7 -6.25 25.82 -53.99
CA GLU A 7 -4.79 25.99 -53.99
C GLU A 7 -4.03 25.32 -52.81
N PRO A 8 -2.70 25.04 -52.96
CA PRO A 8 -1.88 24.25 -52.03
C PRO A 8 -1.26 25.01 -50.83
N GLU A 9 -1.98 25.98 -50.25
CA GLU A 9 -1.44 26.84 -49.16
C GLU A 9 -1.53 26.17 -47.76
N GLU A 10 -2.54 25.31 -47.52
CA GLU A 10 -2.75 24.68 -46.20
C GLU A 10 -1.61 23.72 -45.80
N THR A 11 -1.00 23.03 -46.78
CA THR A 11 0.00 21.99 -46.54
C THR A 11 1.32 22.56 -46.04
N LEU A 12 1.68 23.77 -46.46
CA LEU A 12 2.92 24.42 -46.03
C LEU A 12 2.79 24.96 -44.60
N ALA A 13 1.66 25.62 -44.30
CA ALA A 13 1.35 26.10 -42.96
C ALA A 13 1.29 24.95 -41.94
N ALA A 14 0.64 23.84 -42.28
CA ALA A 14 0.57 22.65 -41.44
C ALA A 14 1.96 22.05 -41.13
N ARG A 15 2.87 22.02 -42.12
CA ARG A 15 4.25 21.52 -41.95
C ARG A 15 5.09 22.41 -41.03
N ILE A 16 4.93 23.73 -41.14
CA ILE A 16 5.62 24.70 -40.27
C ILE A 16 5.14 24.56 -38.82
N ILE A 17 3.83 24.45 -38.60
CA ILE A 17 3.24 24.25 -37.27
C ILE A 17 3.73 22.92 -36.65
N ALA A 18 3.74 21.84 -37.44
CA ALA A 18 4.22 20.54 -36.98
C ALA A 18 5.70 20.57 -36.54
N GLN A 19 6.57 21.27 -37.28
CA GLN A 19 7.99 21.41 -36.92
C GLN A 19 8.18 22.20 -35.62
N LEU A 20 7.41 23.27 -35.41
CA LEU A 20 7.47 24.06 -34.18
C LEU A 20 7.03 23.26 -32.94
N ILE A 21 5.99 22.45 -33.06
CA ILE A 21 5.51 21.57 -31.96
C ILE A 21 6.54 20.50 -31.62
N VAL A 22 7.14 19.86 -32.65
CA VAL A 22 8.16 18.82 -32.45
C VAL A 22 9.43 19.40 -31.82
N MET A 23 9.87 20.59 -32.25
CA MET A 23 11.06 21.25 -31.68
C MET A 23 10.80 21.77 -30.26
N GLY A 24 9.60 22.29 -29.98
CA GLY A 24 9.24 22.82 -28.64
C GLY A 24 8.98 21.75 -27.58
N SER A 25 8.41 20.60 -27.96
CA SER A 25 8.04 19.53 -27.01
C SER A 25 9.24 18.75 -26.45
N GLY A 26 10.37 18.70 -27.16
CA GLY A 26 11.53 17.90 -26.77
C GLY A 26 12.19 18.32 -25.46
N ILE A 27 12.16 19.61 -25.11
CA ILE A 27 12.82 20.14 -23.91
C ILE A 27 12.01 19.83 -22.65
N MET A 28 10.69 20.00 -22.70
CA MET A 28 9.78 19.68 -21.60
C MET A 28 9.75 18.17 -21.32
N ALA A 29 9.72 17.34 -22.38
CA ALA A 29 9.72 15.89 -22.23
C ALA A 29 11.00 15.39 -21.50
N ARG A 30 12.17 15.92 -21.86
CA ARG A 30 13.43 15.55 -21.21
C ARG A 30 13.49 16.00 -19.74
N ALA A 31 13.00 17.20 -19.43
CA ALA A 31 12.95 17.70 -18.05
C ALA A 31 12.03 16.84 -17.16
N VAL A 32 10.87 16.43 -17.67
CA VAL A 32 9.94 15.55 -16.95
C VAL A 32 10.55 14.16 -16.74
N VAL A 33 11.18 13.58 -17.76
CA VAL A 33 11.85 12.27 -17.64
C VAL A 33 13.02 12.33 -16.67
N GLN A 34 13.82 13.41 -16.71
CA GLN A 34 14.93 13.60 -15.78
C GLN A 34 14.43 13.78 -14.35
N ALA A 35 13.43 14.64 -14.11
CA ALA A 35 12.82 14.81 -12.80
C ALA A 35 12.19 13.52 -12.28
N TYR A 36 11.52 12.74 -13.13
CA TYR A 36 10.96 11.44 -12.77
C TYR A 36 12.05 10.43 -12.38
N ARG A 37 13.12 10.32 -13.18
CA ARG A 37 14.28 9.48 -12.85
C ARG A 37 14.96 9.93 -11.56
N GLN A 38 15.03 11.24 -11.32
CA GLN A 38 15.68 11.82 -10.14
C GLN A 38 14.82 11.64 -8.88
N ALA A 39 13.49 11.72 -9.00
CA ALA A 39 12.56 11.35 -7.93
C ALA A 39 12.68 9.86 -7.56
N LEU A 40 12.75 8.97 -8.54
CA LEU A 40 12.97 7.54 -8.32
C LEU A 40 14.35 7.24 -7.70
N ALA A 41 15.40 7.89 -8.18
CA ALA A 41 16.74 7.74 -7.63
C ALA A 41 16.82 8.31 -6.21
N ASN A 42 16.19 9.44 -5.93
CA ASN A 42 16.16 10.05 -4.59
C ASN A 42 15.34 9.19 -3.62
N ALA A 43 14.21 8.62 -4.06
CA ALA A 43 13.48 7.62 -3.28
C ALA A 43 14.36 6.41 -2.96
N SER A 44 15.21 5.98 -3.89
CA SER A 44 16.14 4.86 -3.68
C SER A 44 17.31 5.20 -2.73
N LYS A 45 17.72 6.48 -2.67
CA LYS A 45 18.95 6.93 -1.99
C LYS A 45 18.73 7.46 -0.57
N SER A 46 17.50 7.82 -0.20
CA SER A 46 17.23 8.51 1.07
C SER A 46 17.10 7.60 2.31
N GLY A 47 17.16 6.26 2.22
CA GLY A 47 17.06 5.35 3.38
C GLY A 47 15.67 5.27 4.04
N VAL A 48 14.96 6.40 4.08
CA VAL A 48 13.56 6.53 4.53
C VAL A 48 12.60 5.69 3.69
N ALA A 49 12.86 5.53 2.39
CA ALA A 49 12.01 4.69 1.55
C ALA A 49 12.14 3.20 1.88
N GLN A 50 13.32 2.74 2.31
CA GLN A 50 13.51 1.33 2.65
C GLN A 50 12.87 1.01 4.01
N GLU A 51 12.99 1.90 5.00
CA GLU A 51 12.25 1.80 6.24
C GLU A 51 10.74 1.93 6.03
N THR A 52 10.27 2.90 5.24
CA THR A 52 8.84 3.08 4.94
C THR A 52 8.28 1.90 4.15
N VAL A 53 8.99 1.39 3.13
CA VAL A 53 8.56 0.20 2.38
C VAL A 53 8.63 -1.05 3.25
N GLN A 54 9.64 -1.20 4.12
CA GLN A 54 9.64 -2.30 5.08
C GLN A 54 8.54 -2.15 6.12
N ASN A 55 8.23 -0.95 6.58
CA ASN A 55 7.17 -0.69 7.56
C ASN A 55 5.79 -0.91 6.93
N ILE A 56 5.60 -0.51 5.67
CA ILE A 56 4.41 -0.83 4.88
C ILE A 56 4.32 -2.34 4.63
N ARG A 57 5.43 -3.02 4.29
CA ARG A 57 5.45 -4.48 4.13
C ARG A 57 5.20 -5.23 5.43
N ARG A 58 5.67 -4.69 6.56
CA ARG A 58 5.39 -5.21 7.91
C ARG A 58 3.93 -4.99 8.28
N ALA A 59 3.39 -3.79 8.02
CA ALA A 59 1.99 -3.44 8.23
C ALA A 59 1.05 -4.27 7.34
N SER A 60 1.42 -4.54 6.08
CA SER A 60 0.66 -5.45 5.21
C SER A 60 0.75 -6.92 5.63
N LYS A 61 1.70 -7.26 6.51
CA LYS A 61 1.82 -8.57 7.15
C LYS A 61 1.15 -8.62 8.52
N MET A 62 0.68 -7.49 9.05
CA MET A 62 -0.08 -7.44 10.29
C MET A 62 -1.51 -7.89 9.99
N MET A 63 -1.97 -8.84 10.80
CA MET A 63 -3.33 -9.35 10.77
C MET A 63 -4.32 -8.21 11.08
N ALA A 64 -5.45 -8.17 10.38
CA ALA A 64 -6.51 -7.21 10.69
C ALA A 64 -7.25 -7.63 11.96
N GLU A 65 -7.68 -6.66 12.77
CA GLU A 65 -8.39 -6.92 14.02
C GLU A 65 -9.66 -7.79 13.86
N PRO A 66 -10.51 -7.59 12.82
CA PRO A 66 -11.64 -8.48 12.57
C PRO A 66 -11.22 -9.93 12.24
N GLU A 67 -10.11 -10.12 11.52
CA GLU A 67 -9.56 -11.45 11.22
C GLU A 67 -9.07 -12.13 12.50
N ALA A 68 -8.37 -11.39 13.36
CA ALA A 68 -7.87 -11.90 14.64
C ALA A 68 -9.01 -12.38 15.55
N ARG A 69 -10.10 -11.61 15.63
CA ARG A 69 -11.31 -12.01 16.38
C ARG A 69 -11.96 -13.27 15.82
N GLN A 70 -12.05 -13.38 14.50
CA GLN A 70 -12.59 -14.58 13.86
C GLN A 70 -11.72 -15.82 14.12
N ILE A 71 -10.40 -15.69 14.05
CA ILE A 71 -9.47 -16.79 14.31
C ILE A 71 -9.61 -17.31 15.75
N LEU A 72 -9.78 -16.42 16.73
CA LEU A 72 -9.96 -16.80 18.14
C LEU A 72 -11.43 -17.10 18.51
N GLY A 73 -12.37 -16.85 17.61
CA GLY A 73 -13.80 -17.02 17.86
C GLY A 73 -14.34 -16.15 19.00
N VAL A 74 -13.91 -14.88 19.04
CA VAL A 74 -14.29 -13.88 20.04
C VAL A 74 -15.03 -12.71 19.41
N THR A 75 -15.76 -11.93 20.21
CA THR A 75 -16.48 -10.73 19.76
C THR A 75 -15.73 -9.46 20.19
N GLU A 76 -16.22 -8.30 19.77
CA GLU A 76 -15.67 -7.00 20.19
C GLU A 76 -15.86 -6.73 21.69
N GLN A 77 -16.85 -7.37 22.30
CA GLN A 77 -17.20 -7.21 23.72
C GLN A 77 -16.46 -8.22 24.62
N SER A 78 -15.73 -9.18 24.03
CA SER A 78 -14.98 -10.17 24.81
C SER A 78 -13.90 -9.49 25.65
N SER A 79 -13.84 -9.88 26.91
CA SER A 79 -12.80 -9.44 27.85
C SER A 79 -11.42 -9.99 27.44
N TRP A 80 -10.36 -9.34 27.92
CA TRP A 80 -8.99 -9.82 27.67
C TRP A 80 -8.75 -11.24 28.21
N GLU A 81 -9.35 -11.55 29.35
CA GLU A 81 -9.28 -12.87 29.99
C GLU A 81 -9.93 -13.96 29.12
N GLU A 82 -11.10 -13.68 28.52
CA GLU A 82 -11.76 -14.59 27.58
C GLU A 82 -10.92 -14.82 26.32
N ILE A 83 -10.28 -13.75 25.81
CA ILE A 83 -9.38 -13.83 24.64
C ILE A 83 -8.20 -14.75 24.95
N LEU A 84 -7.54 -14.58 26.10
CA LEU A 84 -6.41 -15.42 26.52
C LEU A 84 -6.84 -16.88 26.69
N LYS A 85 -7.98 -17.12 27.34
CA LYS A 85 -8.51 -18.48 27.52
C LYS A 85 -8.79 -19.18 26.18
N LYS A 86 -9.34 -18.46 25.21
CA LYS A 86 -9.57 -18.97 23.85
C LYS A 86 -8.26 -19.24 23.12
N TYR A 87 -7.30 -18.32 23.23
CA TYR A 87 -5.96 -18.47 22.67
C TYR A 87 -5.25 -19.71 23.21
N ASP A 88 -5.18 -19.88 24.53
CA ASP A 88 -4.47 -21.01 25.15
C ASP A 88 -5.06 -22.36 24.71
N ASN A 89 -6.40 -22.46 24.71
CA ASN A 89 -7.10 -23.65 24.26
C ASN A 89 -6.79 -24.00 22.79
N LEU A 90 -6.90 -23.01 21.89
CA LEU A 90 -6.60 -23.18 20.47
C LEU A 90 -5.12 -23.48 20.23
N PHE A 91 -4.22 -22.81 20.95
CA PHE A 91 -2.78 -22.98 20.79
C PHE A 91 -2.34 -24.38 21.23
N GLU A 92 -2.82 -24.86 22.38
CA GLU A 92 -2.54 -26.22 22.85
C GLU A 92 -3.11 -27.30 21.92
N GLN A 93 -4.35 -27.13 21.44
CA GLN A 93 -4.96 -28.08 20.51
C GLN A 93 -4.19 -28.14 19.19
N ASN A 94 -3.79 -26.98 18.66
CA ASN A 94 -3.02 -26.91 17.42
C ASN A 94 -1.57 -27.39 17.59
N ALA A 95 -0.98 -27.26 18.78
CA ALA A 95 0.34 -27.83 19.06
C ALA A 95 0.33 -29.36 19.04
N LYS A 96 -0.78 -29.99 19.45
CA LYS A 96 -0.94 -31.44 19.47
C LYS A 96 -1.33 -32.00 18.11
N ASN A 97 -2.32 -31.40 17.47
CA ASN A 97 -3.00 -31.98 16.31
C ASN A 97 -3.06 -31.04 15.08
N GLY A 98 -2.53 -29.83 15.19
CA GLY A 98 -2.57 -28.82 14.14
C GLY A 98 -1.28 -28.73 13.33
N SER A 99 -1.22 -27.72 12.46
CA SER A 99 -0.01 -27.39 11.70
C SER A 99 0.68 -26.16 12.27
N PHE A 100 1.97 -26.01 12.00
CA PHE A 100 2.73 -24.81 12.34
C PHE A 100 2.08 -23.54 11.77
N TYR A 101 1.42 -23.63 10.61
CA TYR A 101 0.70 -22.50 10.02
C TYR A 101 -0.50 -22.09 10.87
N LEU A 102 -1.33 -23.04 11.31
CA LEU A 102 -2.50 -22.75 12.15
C LEU A 102 -2.06 -22.19 13.50
N GLN A 103 -1.04 -22.80 14.12
CA GLN A 103 -0.48 -22.30 15.37
C GLN A 103 0.08 -20.88 15.20
N SER A 104 0.78 -20.60 14.09
CA SER A 104 1.25 -19.26 13.75
C SER A 104 0.10 -18.27 13.58
N LYS A 105 -1.01 -18.65 12.94
CA LYS A 105 -2.20 -17.80 12.79
C LYS A 105 -2.84 -17.47 14.14
N VAL A 106 -2.99 -18.46 15.01
CA VAL A 106 -3.52 -18.26 16.38
C VAL A 106 -2.62 -17.32 17.19
N HIS A 107 -1.30 -17.50 17.12
CA HIS A 107 -0.35 -16.60 17.77
C HIS A 107 -0.44 -15.16 17.25
N ARG A 108 -0.49 -14.98 15.93
CA ARG A 108 -0.60 -13.64 15.31
C ARG A 108 -1.91 -12.95 15.65
N ALA A 109 -3.00 -13.71 15.81
CA ALA A 109 -4.28 -13.17 16.26
C ALA A 109 -4.18 -12.60 17.67
N LYS A 110 -3.51 -13.30 18.60
CA LYS A 110 -3.26 -12.78 19.95
C LYS A 110 -2.43 -11.50 19.93
N GLU A 111 -1.31 -11.47 19.19
CA GLU A 111 -0.45 -10.27 19.07
C GLU A 111 -1.21 -9.06 18.50
N CYS A 112 -2.10 -9.30 17.52
CA CYS A 112 -2.95 -8.27 16.93
C CYS A 112 -3.90 -7.67 18.00
N LEU A 113 -4.66 -8.51 18.72
CA LEU A 113 -5.60 -8.03 19.73
C LEU A 113 -4.89 -7.41 20.94
N GLU A 114 -3.70 -7.87 21.30
CA GLU A 114 -2.87 -7.25 22.35
C GLU A 114 -2.50 -5.80 22.00
N THR A 115 -2.12 -5.56 20.75
CA THR A 115 -1.79 -4.21 20.26
C THR A 115 -2.99 -3.27 20.33
N VAL A 116 -4.18 -3.78 19.98
CA VAL A 116 -5.44 -3.02 20.06
C VAL A 116 -5.81 -2.73 21.50
N TYR A 117 -5.70 -3.72 22.38
CA TYR A 117 -5.94 -3.56 23.81
C TYR A 117 -5.02 -2.50 24.42
N GLN A 118 -3.71 -2.58 24.16
CA GLN A 118 -2.74 -1.58 24.64
C GLN A 118 -3.04 -0.17 24.12
N LYS A 119 -3.37 -0.02 22.83
CA LYS A 119 -3.78 1.28 22.27
C LYS A 119 -5.01 1.86 22.96
N LYS A 120 -6.00 1.02 23.29
CA LYS A 120 -7.21 1.46 24.01
C LYS A 120 -6.90 1.95 25.42
N HIS A 121 -5.94 1.34 26.10
CA HIS A 121 -5.50 1.76 27.44
C HIS A 121 -4.59 2.99 27.43
N GLN A 122 -3.78 3.20 26.39
CA GLN A 122 -2.94 4.41 26.25
C GLN A 122 -3.76 5.64 25.82
N GLY A 123 -4.81 5.46 25.02
CA GLY A 123 -5.68 6.58 24.62
C GLY A 123 -6.56 7.15 25.74
N THR A 124 -6.63 6.48 26.90
CA THR A 124 -7.41 6.93 28.07
C THR A 124 -6.63 7.79 29.06
N GLU A 125 -5.31 7.95 28.88
CA GLU A 125 -4.46 8.75 29.79
C GLU A 125 -4.18 10.17 29.27
N ASP A 126 -4.65 10.51 28.07
CA ASP A 126 -4.37 11.79 27.38
C ASP A 126 -5.64 12.64 27.20
N SER A 127 -6.52 12.69 28.21
CA SER A 127 -7.69 13.57 28.28
C SER A 127 -7.90 14.19 29.66
#